data_AF-A0A6J1W510-F1
#
_entry.id   AF-A0A6J1W510-F1
#
_cell.length_a   1.000
_cell.length_b   1.000
_cell.length_c   1.000
_cell.angle_alpha   90.00
_cell.angle_beta   90.00
_cell.angle_gamma   90.00
#
_symmetry.space_group_name_H-M   'P 1'
#
loop_
_entity.id
_entity.type
_entity.pdbx_description
1 polymer ?
#
loop_
_entity_poly.entity_id
_entity_poly.type
_entity_poly.pdbx_seq_one_letter_code
_entity_poly.pdbx_strand_id
1 'polypeptide(L)'
;RASFALDRDAKKKLRLALCSADSVALPVLSHSTRNGLPDHTDPEDNEIVCFLKIQLAEAINLQDKNLMAQLQETMRCVGRFDNRTCRKLLASIAEDYRKRAPYFTYLTRCRQGLQTTQAHLERLLQRVLRDKEVANHYFTNVCVRLLLESKESKIREFIQDFQKLTAADDKTAQVEDFLQFLYGAMAQDVIWQNASEEQMQDAQLVIERSVMNRIFKLAFYPNQDGDILRDQ
;
A
#
# COMPACT_ATOMS: atom_id res chain seq x y z
N ARG A 1 -11.71 -18.91 -50.71
CA ARG A 1 -11.72 -17.67 -49.90
C ARG A 1 -12.65 -17.74 -48.68
N ALA A 2 -13.89 -18.25 -48.79
CA ALA A 2 -14.81 -18.41 -47.65
C ALA A 2 -14.33 -19.41 -46.57
N SER A 3 -13.76 -20.56 -46.95
CA SER A 3 -13.25 -21.58 -46.02
C SER A 3 -12.06 -21.08 -45.16
N PHE A 4 -11.15 -20.28 -45.72
CA PHE A 4 -10.03 -19.67 -44.97
C PHE A 4 -10.48 -18.59 -43.98
N ALA A 5 -11.53 -17.83 -44.31
CA ALA A 5 -12.07 -16.83 -43.40
C ALA A 5 -12.80 -17.47 -42.22
N LEU A 6 -13.53 -18.57 -42.48
CA LEU A 6 -14.21 -19.39 -41.46
C LEU A 6 -13.20 -20.01 -40.47
N ASP A 7 -12.08 -20.54 -40.98
CA ASP A 7 -11.01 -21.14 -40.17
C ASP A 7 -10.32 -20.10 -39.25
N ARG A 8 -10.04 -18.89 -39.75
CA ARG A 8 -9.44 -17.80 -38.96
C ARG A 8 -10.37 -17.30 -37.85
N ASP A 9 -11.66 -17.19 -38.13
CA ASP A 9 -12.66 -16.76 -37.16
C ASP A 9 -12.88 -17.83 -36.08
N ALA A 10 -13.00 -19.10 -36.47
CA ALA A 10 -13.06 -20.22 -35.54
C ALA A 10 -11.81 -20.32 -34.66
N LYS A 11 -10.61 -20.13 -35.23
CA LYS A 11 -9.35 -20.05 -34.47
C LYS A 11 -9.37 -18.95 -33.41
N LYS A 12 -9.89 -17.76 -33.76
CA LYS A 12 -9.97 -16.62 -32.85
C LYS A 12 -10.96 -16.90 -31.71
N LYS A 13 -12.16 -17.37 -32.04
CA LYS A 13 -13.22 -17.70 -31.06
C LYS A 13 -12.77 -18.81 -30.11
N LEU A 14 -12.20 -19.88 -30.65
CA LEU A 14 -11.66 -20.98 -29.85
C LEU A 14 -10.53 -20.51 -28.94
N ARG A 15 -9.60 -19.67 -29.44
CA ARG A 15 -8.54 -19.09 -28.59
C ARG A 15 -9.12 -18.30 -27.41
N LEU A 16 -10.12 -17.46 -27.66
CA LEU A 16 -10.76 -16.67 -26.60
C LEU A 16 -11.46 -17.57 -25.57
N ALA A 17 -12.17 -18.60 -26.01
CA ALA A 17 -12.82 -19.58 -25.14
C ALA A 17 -11.82 -20.40 -24.29
N LEU A 18 -10.66 -20.75 -24.87
CA LEU A 18 -9.59 -21.45 -24.13
C LEU A 18 -8.88 -20.53 -23.13
N CYS A 19 -8.79 -19.22 -23.41
CA CYS A 19 -8.21 -18.23 -22.47
C CYS A 19 -9.12 -17.91 -21.29
N SER A 20 -10.45 -18.01 -21.46
CA SER A 20 -11.42 -17.72 -20.40
C SER A 20 -11.60 -18.89 -19.43
N ALA A 21 -11.11 -20.08 -19.77
CA ALA A 21 -11.18 -21.24 -18.91
C ALA A 21 -10.09 -21.19 -17.83
N ASP A 22 -10.47 -21.33 -16.57
CA ASP A 22 -9.51 -21.52 -15.49
C ASP A 22 -8.74 -22.82 -15.73
N SER A 23 -7.42 -22.76 -15.63
CA SER A 23 -6.47 -23.83 -16.03
C SER A 23 -6.62 -25.15 -15.25
N VAL A 24 -7.57 -25.22 -14.30
CA VAL A 24 -7.89 -26.37 -13.46
C VAL A 24 -8.73 -27.43 -14.21
N ALA A 25 -9.40 -27.08 -15.32
CA ALA A 25 -10.31 -27.99 -16.04
C ALA A 25 -9.64 -28.85 -17.15
N LEU A 26 -8.35 -28.65 -17.43
CA LEU A 26 -7.61 -29.42 -18.45
C LEU A 26 -7.13 -30.85 -18.10
N PRO A 27 -7.31 -31.43 -16.87
CA PRO A 27 -6.98 -32.84 -16.65
C PRO A 27 -8.05 -33.85 -17.12
N VAL A 28 -9.22 -33.43 -17.60
CA VAL A 28 -10.33 -34.37 -17.89
C VAL A 28 -10.17 -35.10 -19.23
N LEU A 29 -9.22 -34.69 -20.08
CA LEU A 29 -8.99 -35.32 -21.39
C LEU A 29 -7.96 -36.46 -21.37
N SER A 30 -7.43 -36.81 -20.20
CA SER A 30 -6.63 -38.04 -20.04
C SER A 30 -7.51 -39.12 -19.42
N HIS A 31 -7.83 -40.14 -20.21
CA HIS A 31 -8.55 -41.37 -19.85
C HIS A 31 -10.08 -41.35 -19.99
N SER A 32 -10.56 -41.54 -21.22
CA SER A 32 -11.66 -42.50 -21.41
C SER A 32 -11.20 -43.85 -20.87
N THR A 33 -11.68 -44.23 -19.69
CA THR A 33 -12.34 -45.51 -19.43
C THR A 33 -12.71 -45.65 -17.95
N ARG A 34 -13.91 -46.21 -17.74
CA ARG A 34 -14.27 -47.05 -16.59
C ARG A 34 -14.76 -46.32 -15.34
N ASN A 35 -15.99 -45.80 -15.40
CA ASN A 35 -17.01 -46.05 -14.39
C ASN A 35 -18.38 -45.67 -14.96
N GLY A 36 -19.32 -46.62 -14.95
CA GLY A 36 -20.60 -46.58 -15.68
C GLY A 36 -21.56 -45.50 -15.21
N LEU A 37 -21.37 -44.27 -15.70
CA LEU A 37 -22.35 -43.20 -15.72
C LEU A 37 -22.93 -43.08 -17.15
N PRO A 38 -24.21 -42.70 -17.34
CA PRO A 38 -24.79 -42.58 -18.68
C PRO A 38 -23.98 -41.56 -19.48
N ASP A 39 -23.42 -42.04 -20.58
CA ASP A 39 -22.67 -41.24 -21.53
C ASP A 39 -23.66 -40.31 -22.25
N HIS A 40 -23.82 -39.09 -21.76
CA HIS A 40 -24.53 -38.02 -22.48
C HIS A 40 -23.66 -37.36 -23.55
N THR A 41 -22.52 -37.97 -23.89
CA THR A 41 -21.72 -37.59 -25.03
C THR A 41 -22.30 -38.29 -26.24
N ASP A 42 -22.93 -37.53 -27.14
CA ASP A 42 -23.25 -38.06 -28.46
C ASP A 42 -21.94 -38.58 -29.07
N PRO A 43 -21.89 -39.83 -29.58
CA PRO A 43 -20.66 -40.45 -30.08
C PRO A 43 -20.03 -39.73 -31.30
N GLU A 44 -20.65 -38.65 -31.76
CA GLU A 44 -20.18 -37.77 -32.84
C GLU A 44 -19.49 -36.49 -32.34
N ASP A 45 -19.54 -36.18 -31.05
CA ASP A 45 -18.95 -34.94 -30.51
C ASP A 45 -17.43 -35.02 -30.39
N ASN A 46 -16.76 -34.01 -30.94
CA ASN A 46 -15.32 -33.83 -30.80
C ASN A 46 -14.95 -33.41 -29.36
N GLU A 47 -13.80 -33.84 -28.85
CA GLU A 47 -13.23 -33.49 -27.53
C GLU A 47 -13.30 -31.99 -27.20
N ILE A 48 -13.13 -31.12 -28.21
CA ILE A 48 -13.26 -29.66 -28.05
C ILE A 48 -14.69 -29.24 -27.70
N VAL A 49 -15.68 -29.86 -28.35
CA VAL A 49 -17.10 -29.58 -28.10
C VAL A 49 -17.49 -30.05 -26.71
N CYS A 50 -17.01 -31.22 -26.28
CA CYS A 50 -17.20 -31.71 -24.91
C CYS A 50 -16.64 -30.74 -23.86
N PHE A 51 -15.41 -30.25 -24.06
CA PHE A 51 -14.82 -29.24 -23.20
C PHE A 51 -15.66 -27.95 -23.14
N LEU A 52 -16.11 -27.45 -24.30
CA LEU A 52 -16.92 -26.23 -24.36
C LEU A 52 -18.31 -26.41 -23.72
N LYS A 53 -18.90 -27.62 -23.77
CA LYS A 53 -20.15 -27.94 -23.05
C LYS A 53 -19.96 -27.86 -21.54
N ILE A 54 -18.84 -28.36 -21.02
CA ILE A 54 -18.50 -28.25 -19.59
C ILE A 54 -18.35 -26.78 -19.19
N GLN A 55 -17.60 -26.00 -19.97
CA GLN A 55 -17.43 -24.56 -19.74
C GLN A 55 -18.75 -23.79 -19.86
N LEU A 56 -19.66 -24.22 -20.74
CA LEU A 56 -20.98 -23.60 -20.87
C LEU A 56 -21.84 -23.88 -19.63
N ALA A 57 -21.81 -25.09 -19.08
CA ALA A 57 -22.51 -25.42 -17.85
C ALA A 57 -22.01 -24.58 -16.67
N GLU A 58 -20.70 -24.36 -16.58
CA GLU A 58 -20.09 -23.47 -15.59
C GLU A 58 -20.55 -22.01 -15.78
N ALA A 59 -20.54 -21.50 -17.02
CA ALA A 59 -21.00 -20.15 -17.33
C ALA A 59 -22.50 -19.95 -17.02
N ILE A 60 -23.33 -20.97 -17.24
CA ILE A 60 -24.75 -20.99 -16.84
C ILE A 60 -24.88 -20.88 -15.32
N ASN A 61 -24.10 -21.65 -14.57
CA ASN A 61 -24.13 -21.62 -13.10
C ASN A 61 -23.69 -20.25 -12.54
N LEU A 62 -22.69 -19.62 -13.16
CA LEU A 62 -22.22 -18.28 -12.80
C LEU A 62 -23.10 -17.14 -13.37
N GLN A 63 -24.12 -17.48 -14.17
CA GLN A 63 -24.99 -16.54 -14.88
C GLN A 63 -24.24 -15.53 -15.78
N ASP A 64 -23.07 -15.91 -16.30
CA ASP A 64 -22.29 -15.07 -17.21
C ASP A 64 -22.86 -15.16 -18.64
N LYS A 65 -23.82 -14.29 -18.94
CA LYS A 65 -24.51 -14.23 -20.24
C LYS A 65 -23.56 -13.97 -21.42
N ASN A 66 -22.47 -13.25 -21.19
CA ASN A 66 -21.51 -12.93 -22.26
C ASN A 66 -20.67 -14.16 -22.60
N LEU A 67 -20.16 -14.84 -21.57
CA LEU A 67 -19.40 -16.07 -21.74
C LEU A 67 -20.27 -17.19 -22.34
N MET A 68 -21.53 -17.31 -21.89
CA MET A 68 -22.50 -18.25 -22.47
C MET A 68 -22.66 -18.06 -23.99
N ALA A 69 -22.92 -16.83 -24.44
CA ALA A 69 -23.10 -16.51 -25.85
C ALA A 69 -21.81 -16.80 -26.66
N GLN A 70 -20.64 -16.45 -26.10
CA GLN A 70 -19.35 -16.71 -26.72
C GLN A 70 -19.08 -18.21 -26.85
N LEU A 71 -19.35 -19.01 -25.82
CA LEU A 71 -19.14 -20.47 -25.83
C LEU A 71 -20.09 -21.16 -26.80
N GLN A 72 -21.37 -20.78 -26.84
CA GLN A 72 -22.34 -21.30 -27.80
C GLN A 72 -21.92 -21.01 -29.26
N GLU A 73 -21.48 -19.79 -29.55
CA GLU A 73 -21.00 -19.43 -30.88
C GLU A 73 -19.69 -20.14 -31.25
N THR A 74 -18.81 -20.35 -30.27
CA THR A 74 -17.56 -21.11 -30.45
C THR A 74 -17.84 -22.58 -30.76
N MET A 75 -18.76 -23.21 -30.02
CA MET A 75 -19.22 -24.58 -30.28
C MET A 75 -19.83 -24.70 -31.68
N ARG A 76 -20.69 -23.76 -32.07
CA ARG A 76 -21.30 -23.74 -33.41
C ARG A 76 -20.27 -23.65 -34.53
N CYS A 77 -19.18 -22.90 -34.31
CA CYS A 77 -18.09 -22.78 -35.29
C CYS A 77 -17.24 -24.05 -35.37
N VAL A 78 -16.86 -24.61 -34.21
CA VAL A 78 -15.96 -25.77 -34.14
C VAL A 78 -16.67 -27.07 -34.51
N GLY A 79 -17.95 -27.22 -34.17
CA GLY A 79 -18.77 -28.41 -34.50
C GLY A 79 -19.02 -28.62 -36.00
N ARG A 80 -18.63 -27.66 -36.86
CA ARG A 80 -18.67 -27.81 -38.33
C ARG A 80 -17.46 -28.50 -38.92
N PHE A 81 -16.42 -28.73 -38.12
CA PHE A 81 -15.16 -29.31 -38.56
C PHE A 81 -15.04 -30.77 -38.14
N ASP A 82 -14.38 -31.56 -38.99
CA ASP A 82 -13.97 -32.91 -38.63
C ASP A 82 -12.85 -32.90 -37.57
N ASN A 83 -12.68 -34.04 -36.89
CA ASN A 83 -11.66 -34.21 -35.86
C ASN A 83 -10.25 -33.87 -36.36
N ARG A 84 -9.94 -34.13 -37.63
CA ARG A 84 -8.62 -33.81 -38.21
C ARG A 84 -8.40 -32.30 -38.35
N THR A 85 -9.41 -31.54 -38.80
CA THR A 85 -9.31 -30.07 -38.92
C THR A 85 -9.23 -29.42 -37.54
N CYS A 86 -10.00 -29.91 -36.56
CA CYS A 86 -9.91 -29.47 -35.18
C CYS A 86 -8.52 -29.69 -34.55
N ARG A 87 -7.90 -30.84 -34.78
CA ARG A 87 -6.51 -31.09 -34.32
C ARG A 87 -5.50 -30.13 -34.96
N LYS A 88 -5.65 -29.84 -36.26
CA LYS A 88 -4.81 -28.83 -36.95
C LYS A 88 -5.02 -27.43 -36.37
N LEU A 89 -6.27 -27.07 -36.06
CA LEU A 89 -6.62 -25.80 -35.45
C LEU A 89 -5.95 -25.63 -34.08
N LEU A 90 -6.05 -26.64 -33.21
CA LEU A 90 -5.39 -26.67 -31.92
C LEU A 90 -3.86 -26.59 -32.03
N ALA A 91 -3.26 -27.38 -32.93
CA ALA A 91 -1.81 -27.33 -33.17
C ALA A 91 -1.37 -25.93 -33.65
N SER A 92 -2.17 -25.29 -34.50
CA SER A 92 -1.91 -23.92 -34.97
C SER A 92 -2.04 -22.87 -33.85
N ILE A 93 -2.97 -23.06 -32.91
CA ILE A 93 -3.07 -22.20 -31.72
C ILE A 93 -1.86 -22.42 -30.80
N ALA A 94 -1.52 -23.68 -30.50
CA ALA A 94 -0.37 -24.03 -29.66
C ALA A 94 0.95 -23.49 -30.22
N GLU A 95 1.13 -23.52 -31.54
CA GLU A 95 2.27 -22.91 -32.23
C GLU A 95 2.36 -21.39 -31.99
N ASP A 96 1.23 -20.68 -32.08
CA ASP A 96 1.20 -19.24 -31.83
C ASP A 96 1.64 -18.92 -30.38
N TYR A 97 1.20 -19.71 -29.40
CA TYR A 97 1.62 -19.55 -28.00
C TYR A 97 3.11 -19.85 -27.82
N ARG A 98 3.61 -20.93 -28.42
CA ARG A 98 5.02 -21.29 -28.32
C ARG A 98 5.94 -20.21 -28.90
N LYS A 99 5.55 -19.63 -30.04
CA LYS A 99 6.27 -18.50 -30.66
C LYS A 99 6.28 -17.24 -29.78
N ARG A 100 5.22 -17.02 -29.01
CA ARG A 100 5.09 -15.85 -28.10
C ARG A 100 5.64 -16.10 -26.70
N ALA A 101 5.93 -17.34 -26.33
CA ALA A 101 6.40 -17.70 -24.99
C ALA A 101 7.64 -16.92 -24.54
N PRO A 102 8.70 -16.72 -25.36
CA PRO A 102 9.86 -15.93 -24.95
C PRO A 102 9.51 -14.48 -24.63
N TYR A 103 8.60 -13.88 -25.39
CA TYR A 103 8.14 -12.52 -25.15
C TYR A 103 7.29 -12.42 -23.88
N PHE A 104 6.44 -13.41 -23.61
CA PHE A 104 5.70 -13.49 -22.36
C PHE A 104 6.64 -13.57 -21.15
N THR A 105 7.65 -14.44 -21.20
CA THR A 105 8.68 -14.55 -20.15
C THR A 105 9.42 -13.22 -19.95
N TYR A 106 9.76 -12.52 -21.04
CA TYR A 106 10.35 -11.19 -20.97
C TYR A 106 9.44 -10.20 -20.24
N LEU A 107 8.16 -10.10 -20.62
CA LEU A 107 7.20 -9.22 -19.98
C LEU A 107 7.00 -9.55 -18.50
N THR A 108 6.92 -10.84 -18.14
CA THR A 108 6.82 -11.28 -16.75
C THR A 108 8.04 -10.83 -15.95
N ARG A 109 9.25 -11.01 -16.49
CA ARG A 109 10.49 -10.57 -15.84
C ARG A 109 10.55 -9.05 -15.70
N CYS A 110 10.15 -8.30 -16.73
CA CYS A 110 10.07 -6.85 -16.67
C CYS A 110 9.10 -6.38 -15.59
N ARG A 111 7.91 -6.98 -15.52
CA ARG A 111 6.92 -6.68 -14.48
C ARG A 111 7.48 -6.95 -13.08
N GLN A 112 8.10 -8.11 -12.86
CA GLN A 112 8.71 -8.45 -11.58
C GLN A 112 9.86 -7.49 -11.21
N GLY A 113 10.68 -7.11 -12.19
CA GLY A 113 11.74 -6.11 -12.02
C GLY A 113 11.18 -4.76 -11.59
N LEU A 114 10.16 -4.25 -12.30
CA LEU A 114 9.49 -2.99 -11.96
C LEU A 114 8.87 -3.02 -10.56
N GLN A 115 8.18 -4.12 -10.20
CA GLN A 115 7.60 -4.27 -8.86
C GLN A 115 8.69 -4.28 -7.77
N THR A 116 9.83 -4.91 -8.03
CA THR A 116 10.96 -4.93 -7.09
C THR A 116 11.56 -3.54 -6.93
N THR A 117 11.79 -2.81 -8.02
CA THR A 117 12.29 -1.44 -7.99
C THR A 117 11.31 -0.51 -7.28
N GLN A 118 10.01 -0.62 -7.55
CA GLN A 118 8.98 0.15 -6.85
C GLN A 118 9.05 -0.07 -5.34
N ALA A 119 9.03 -1.32 -4.88
CA ALA A 119 9.11 -1.63 -3.46
C ALA A 119 10.42 -1.15 -2.81
N HIS A 120 11.53 -1.15 -3.57
CA HIS A 120 12.79 -0.59 -3.10
C HIS A 120 12.72 0.93 -2.93
N LEU A 121 12.18 1.65 -3.92
CA LEU A 121 12.01 3.11 -3.87
C LEU A 121 11.05 3.52 -2.74
N GLU A 122 9.96 2.79 -2.52
CA GLU A 122 9.04 3.02 -1.41
C GLU A 122 9.75 2.90 -0.06
N ARG A 123 10.57 1.86 0.14
CA ARG A 123 11.36 1.71 1.37
C ARG A 123 12.38 2.82 1.55
N LEU A 124 13.07 3.23 0.48
CA LEU A 124 14.03 4.33 0.53
C LEU A 124 13.34 5.65 0.89
N LEU A 125 12.19 5.95 0.28
CA LEU A 125 11.41 7.13 0.61
C LEU A 125 11.01 7.14 2.08
N GLN A 126 10.48 6.02 2.60
CA GLN A 126 10.11 5.90 4.00
C GLN A 126 11.29 6.07 4.96
N ARG A 127 12.49 5.65 4.55
CA ARG A 127 13.71 5.87 5.33
C ARG A 127 14.11 7.34 5.33
N VAL A 128 14.16 7.99 4.16
CA VAL A 128 14.55 9.40 4.04
C VAL A 128 13.58 10.32 4.79
N LEU A 129 12.27 10.02 4.75
CA LEU A 129 11.28 10.78 5.50
C LEU A 129 11.48 10.65 7.01
N ARG A 130 11.78 9.44 7.51
CA ARG A 130 12.10 9.23 8.93
C ARG A 130 13.40 9.91 9.34
N ASP A 131 14.44 9.81 8.52
CA ASP A 131 15.72 10.46 8.79
C ASP A 131 15.54 12.00 8.84
N LYS A 132 14.71 12.56 7.96
CA LYS A 132 14.31 13.97 7.99
C LYS A 132 13.61 14.34 9.30
N GLU A 133 12.64 13.54 9.75
CA GLU A 133 11.90 13.77 11.00
C GLU A 133 12.84 13.78 12.21
N VAL A 134 13.71 12.76 12.32
CA VAL A 134 14.69 12.66 13.41
C VAL A 134 15.67 13.83 13.38
N ALA A 135 16.19 14.19 12.19
CA ALA A 135 17.09 15.31 12.04
C ALA A 135 16.41 16.63 12.44
N ASN A 136 15.18 16.86 11.97
CA ASN A 136 14.39 18.04 12.34
C ASN A 136 14.22 18.14 13.85
N HIS A 137 13.77 17.05 14.50
CA HIS A 137 13.60 17.03 15.94
C HIS A 137 14.92 17.31 16.69
N TYR A 138 16.01 16.71 16.24
CA TYR A 138 17.34 16.95 16.82
C TYR A 138 17.77 18.42 16.67
N PHE A 139 17.64 18.99 15.47
CA PHE A 139 17.99 20.40 15.23
C PHE A 139 17.12 21.34 16.06
N THR A 140 15.80 21.12 16.11
CA THR A 140 14.89 21.89 16.96
C THR A 140 15.36 21.90 18.42
N ASN A 141 15.67 20.73 18.98
CA ASN A 141 16.17 20.64 20.36
C ASN A 141 17.50 21.39 20.57
N VAL A 142 18.45 21.27 19.63
CA VAL A 142 19.75 21.97 19.72
C VAL A 142 19.55 23.48 19.64
N CYS A 143 18.75 23.96 18.69
CA CYS A 143 18.47 25.39 18.51
C CYS A 143 17.73 25.98 19.72
N VAL A 144 16.72 25.27 20.25
CA VAL A 144 16.05 25.68 21.49
C VAL A 144 17.02 25.71 22.66
N ARG A 145 17.89 24.70 22.80
CA ARG A 145 18.90 24.69 23.86
C ARG A 145 19.83 25.90 23.78
N LEU A 146 20.34 26.23 22.59
CA LEU A 146 21.17 27.42 22.38
C LEU A 146 20.44 28.72 22.72
N LEU A 147 19.16 28.83 22.33
CA LEU A 147 18.32 29.96 22.70
C LEU A 147 18.21 30.08 24.23
N LEU A 148 17.87 29.00 24.93
CA LEU A 148 17.71 29.01 26.39
C LEU A 148 19.04 29.30 27.10
N GLU A 149 20.15 28.75 26.63
CA GLU A 149 21.50 29.06 27.12
C GLU A 149 21.80 30.57 27.00
N SER A 150 21.42 31.21 25.88
CA SER A 150 21.59 32.66 25.71
C SER A 150 20.69 33.51 26.64
N LYS A 151 19.59 32.92 27.15
CA LYS A 151 18.63 33.57 28.06
C LYS A 151 18.78 33.09 29.51
N GLU A 152 19.84 32.37 29.84
CA GLU A 152 20.02 31.72 31.14
C GLU A 152 19.95 32.70 32.32
N SER A 153 20.43 33.95 32.17
CA SER A 153 20.29 34.98 33.20
C SER A 153 18.83 35.31 33.50
N LYS A 154 17.99 35.44 32.46
CA LYS A 154 16.55 35.68 32.58
C LYS A 154 15.81 34.47 33.13
N ILE A 155 16.23 33.26 32.78
CA ILE A 155 15.67 32.03 33.37
C ILE A 155 15.93 31.98 34.88
N ARG A 156 17.12 32.37 35.34
CA ARG A 156 17.42 32.43 36.78
C ARG A 156 16.61 33.48 37.52
N GLU A 157 16.46 34.67 36.93
CA GLU A 157 15.62 35.74 37.46
C GLU A 157 14.17 35.26 37.62
N PHE A 158 13.62 34.67 36.56
CA PHE A 158 12.29 34.04 36.57
C PHE A 158 12.13 33.01 37.70
N ILE A 159 13.06 32.07 37.85
CA ILE A 159 12.97 31.03 38.91
C ILE A 159 12.96 31.65 40.31
N GLN A 160 13.80 32.67 40.55
CA GLN A 160 13.85 33.35 41.84
C GLN A 160 12.54 34.08 42.16
N ASP A 161 11.94 34.72 41.16
CA ASP A 161 10.66 35.41 41.35
C ASP A 161 9.51 34.42 41.49
N PHE A 162 9.51 33.32 40.73
CA PHE A 162 8.54 32.22 40.85
C PHE A 162 8.49 31.61 42.25
N GLN A 163 9.66 31.47 42.89
CA GLN A 163 9.75 30.92 44.24
C GLN A 163 9.14 31.86 45.30
N LYS A 164 9.14 33.18 45.07
CA LYS A 164 8.56 34.17 46.01
C LYS A 164 7.04 34.18 45.97
N LEU A 165 6.44 33.73 44.87
CA LEU A 165 5.00 33.66 44.70
C LEU A 165 4.42 32.52 45.54
N THR A 166 3.29 32.78 46.18
CA THR A 166 2.55 31.79 46.99
C THR A 166 1.23 31.40 46.34
N ALA A 167 0.57 32.35 45.68
CA ALA A 167 -0.69 32.12 44.97
C ALA A 167 -0.46 31.38 43.65
N ALA A 168 -1.31 30.39 43.36
CA ALA A 168 -1.14 29.50 42.21
C ALA A 168 -1.50 30.18 40.89
N ASP A 169 -2.47 31.08 40.91
CA ASP A 169 -2.85 31.97 39.81
C ASP A 169 -1.72 32.93 39.44
N ASP A 170 -1.08 33.57 40.43
CA ASP A 170 0.10 34.42 40.19
C ASP A 170 1.25 33.64 39.55
N LYS A 171 1.51 32.42 40.03
CA LYS A 171 2.52 31.52 39.45
C LYS A 171 2.20 31.15 38.01
N THR A 172 0.93 30.87 37.71
CA THR A 172 0.48 30.51 36.36
C THR A 172 0.66 31.68 35.41
N ALA A 173 0.21 32.87 35.80
CA ALA A 173 0.37 34.09 35.02
C ALA A 173 1.85 34.39 34.73
N GLN A 174 2.72 34.26 35.73
CA GLN A 174 4.15 34.48 35.54
C GLN A 174 4.79 33.48 34.57
N VAL A 175 4.38 32.21 34.60
CA VAL A 175 4.84 31.20 33.64
C VAL A 175 4.41 31.56 32.22
N GLU A 176 3.13 31.92 32.03
CA GLU A 176 2.60 32.32 30.73
C GLU A 176 3.33 33.54 30.16
N ASP A 177 3.52 34.59 30.96
CA ASP A 177 4.28 35.79 30.57
C ASP A 177 5.72 35.46 30.18
N PHE A 178 6.38 34.57 30.94
CA PHE A 178 7.75 34.18 30.67
C PHE A 178 7.87 33.31 29.39
N LEU A 179 6.93 32.40 29.15
CA LEU A 179 6.86 31.62 27.92
C LEU A 179 6.63 32.53 26.71
N GLN A 180 5.71 33.50 26.82
CA GLN A 180 5.47 34.46 25.75
C GLN A 180 6.70 35.31 25.43
N PHE A 181 7.47 35.70 26.46
CA PHE A 181 8.77 36.35 26.27
C PHE A 181 9.75 35.46 25.49
N LEU A 182 9.88 34.18 25.84
CA LEU A 182 10.77 33.25 25.16
C LEU A 182 10.34 32.99 23.71
N TYR A 183 9.03 32.88 23.45
CA TYR A 183 8.49 32.75 22.09
C TYR A 183 8.78 33.99 21.25
N GLY A 184 8.62 35.18 21.83
CA GLY A 184 8.99 36.44 21.17
C GLY A 184 10.48 36.50 20.85
N ALA A 185 11.34 36.05 21.77
CA ALA A 185 12.78 35.98 21.54
C ALA A 185 13.15 34.97 20.43
N MET A 186 12.48 33.81 20.39
CA MET A 186 12.67 32.80 19.35
C MET A 186 12.25 33.33 17.97
N ALA A 187 11.10 34.00 17.88
CA ALA A 187 10.58 34.55 16.62
C ALA A 187 11.48 35.65 16.02
N GLN A 188 12.29 36.32 16.84
CA GLN A 188 13.24 37.34 16.41
C GLN A 188 14.62 36.76 16.02
N ASP A 189 14.91 35.52 16.40
CA ASP A 189 16.20 34.89 16.16
C ASP A 189 16.33 34.45 14.69
N VAL A 190 17.49 34.74 14.10
CA VAL A 190 17.82 34.49 12.69
C VAL A 190 17.70 33.01 12.33
N ILE A 191 17.97 32.11 13.30
CA ILE A 191 17.86 30.66 13.12
C ILE A 191 16.43 30.26 12.74
N TRP A 192 15.42 30.97 13.24
CA TRP A 192 14.01 30.59 13.12
C TRP A 192 13.24 31.35 12.03
N GLN A 193 13.86 32.33 11.36
CA GLN A 193 13.19 33.17 10.34
C GLN A 193 12.57 32.38 9.18
N ASN A 194 13.12 31.21 8.85
CA ASN A 194 12.64 30.34 7.77
C ASN A 194 12.11 29.00 8.29
N ALA A 195 11.86 28.87 9.59
CA ALA A 195 11.29 27.66 10.15
C ALA A 195 9.83 27.49 9.70
N SER A 196 9.41 26.26 9.46
CA SER A 196 8.00 25.96 9.19
C SER A 196 7.15 26.19 10.44
N GLU A 197 5.84 26.30 10.25
CA GLU A 197 4.89 26.41 11.36
C GLU A 197 4.98 25.21 12.32
N GLU A 198 5.12 24.00 11.78
CA GLU A 198 5.33 22.76 12.55
C GLU A 198 6.62 22.83 13.39
N GLN A 199 7.74 23.28 12.80
CA GLN A 199 9.00 23.44 13.52
C GLN A 199 8.91 24.49 14.63
N MET A 200 8.14 25.56 14.40
CA MET A 200 7.90 26.60 15.39
C MET A 200 7.09 26.06 16.57
N GLN A 201 6.02 25.30 16.30
CA GLN A 201 5.19 24.66 17.33
C GLN A 201 6.00 23.64 18.15
N ASP A 202 6.79 22.79 17.48
CA ASP A 202 7.68 21.85 18.15
C ASP A 202 8.69 22.56 19.06
N ALA A 203 9.26 23.68 18.59
CA ALA A 203 10.20 24.47 19.36
C ALA A 203 9.55 25.08 20.61
N GLN A 204 8.34 25.63 20.47
CA GLN A 204 7.56 26.14 21.61
C GLN A 204 7.32 25.05 22.65
N LEU A 205 6.90 23.85 22.23
CA LEU A 205 6.70 22.71 23.12
C LEU A 205 7.99 22.31 23.86
N VAL A 206 9.14 22.32 23.19
CA VAL A 206 10.44 22.02 23.81
C VAL A 206 10.85 23.12 24.80
N ILE A 207 10.56 24.39 24.50
CA ILE A 207 10.75 25.51 25.42
C ILE A 207 9.89 25.32 26.68
N GLU A 208 8.58 25.06 26.51
CA GLU A 208 7.65 24.82 27.62
C GLU A 208 8.17 23.71 28.53
N ARG A 209 8.47 22.54 27.95
CA ARG A 209 9.00 21.40 28.71
C ARG A 209 10.27 21.77 29.46
N SER A 210 11.17 22.54 28.84
CA SER A 210 12.42 22.94 29.47
C SER A 210 12.19 23.89 30.66
N VAL A 211 11.29 24.86 30.52
CA VAL A 211 10.93 25.79 31.60
C VAL A 211 10.21 25.05 32.73
N MET A 212 9.17 24.27 32.39
CA MET A 212 8.39 23.50 33.35
C MET A 212 9.26 22.52 34.14
N ASN A 213 10.21 21.85 33.50
CA ASN A 213 11.16 20.96 34.19
C ASN A 213 12.02 21.69 35.23
N ARG A 214 12.39 22.96 34.99
CA ARG A 214 13.20 23.74 35.95
C ARG A 214 12.40 24.15 37.18
N ILE A 215 11.10 24.38 37.04
CA ILE A 215 10.22 24.81 38.15
C ILE A 215 9.38 23.69 38.74
N PHE A 216 9.43 22.47 38.17
CA PHE A 216 8.56 21.34 38.53
C PHE A 216 8.49 21.12 40.05
N LYS A 217 9.64 21.06 40.72
CA LYS A 217 9.69 20.86 42.17
C LYS A 217 9.10 22.05 42.95
N LEU A 218 9.32 23.28 42.49
CA LEU A 218 8.83 24.50 43.14
C LEU A 218 7.32 24.71 42.94
N ALA A 219 6.78 24.17 41.85
CA ALA A 219 5.36 24.23 41.53
C ALA A 219 4.57 23.15 42.30
N PHE A 220 5.07 21.91 42.32
CA PHE A 220 4.37 20.77 42.92
C PHE A 220 4.67 20.53 44.40
N TYR A 221 5.82 20.98 44.91
CA TYR A 221 6.20 20.84 46.32
C TYR A 221 6.61 22.20 46.93
N PRO A 222 5.67 23.15 47.12
CA PRO A 222 5.98 24.48 47.66
C PRO A 222 6.63 24.44 49.05
N ASN A 223 6.29 23.44 49.88
CA ASN A 223 6.84 23.22 51.22
C ASN A 223 7.97 22.17 51.23
N GLN A 224 8.46 21.77 50.05
CA GLN A 224 9.55 20.82 49.84
C GLN A 224 9.37 19.52 50.64
N ASP A 225 10.23 19.28 51.64
CA ASP A 225 10.25 18.06 52.45
C ASP A 225 8.92 17.79 53.16
N GLY A 226 8.18 18.84 53.53
CA GLY A 226 6.87 18.70 54.18
C GLY A 226 5.79 18.11 53.27
N ASP A 227 5.86 18.39 51.96
CA ASP A 227 4.93 17.84 50.98
C ASP A 227 5.36 16.42 50.58
N ILE A 228 6.67 16.18 50.41
CA ILE A 228 7.23 14.84 50.07
C ILE A 228 6.94 13.82 51.17
N LEU A 229 7.06 14.20 52.45
CA LEU A 229 6.76 13.33 53.59
C LEU A 229 5.26 13.06 53.77
N ARG A 230 4.39 13.91 53.23
CA ARG A 230 2.94 13.75 53.29
C ARG A 230 2.40 12.83 52.19
N ASP A 231 3.14 12.72 51.10
CA ASP A 231 2.80 11.87 49.93
C ASP A 231 3.41 10.44 50.02
N GLN A 232 4.20 10.14 51.06
CA GLN A 232 4.70 8.79 51.40
C GLN A 232 3.73 8.05 52.32
#